data_AF-A0A3Q3E4R0-F1
#
_entry.id   AF-A0A3Q3E4R0-F1
#
_cell.length_a   1.000
_cell.length_b   1.000
_cell.length_c   1.000
_cell.angle_alpha   90.00
_cell.angle_beta   90.00
_cell.angle_gamma   90.00
#
_symmetry.space_group_name_H-M   'P 1'
#
loop_
_entity.id
_entity.type
_entity.pdbx_description
1 polymer ?
#
loop_
_entity_poly.entity_id
_entity_poly.type
_entity_poly.pdbx_seq_one_letter_code
_entity_poly.pdbx_strand_id
1 'polypeptide(L)'
;MPKAVQETKDLSTFLSANSTARLVSQSDERLSTTAAADFQAAINKLRTENLESLADFQKECGAAISALQQVVDVLGKKIQDVEESLTDACNQLSGLGETVTRLSKENEAMKKQLDYLSNYTRRENICIIGVPESAEMPEPANFVSSLRREGFGPNAFEMPSIIDRAHRTAVPRDYLRMEINPPDF
;
A
#
# COMPACT_ATOMS: atom_id res chain seq x y z
N MET A 1 -83.09 66.37 -65.61
CA MET A 1 -81.95 66.57 -64.70
C MET A 1 -81.42 65.34 -63.93
N PRO A 2 -81.78 64.05 -64.19
CA PRO A 2 -81.27 62.93 -63.37
C PRO A 2 -79.94 62.28 -63.82
N LYS A 3 -79.52 62.38 -65.10
CA LYS A 3 -78.35 61.64 -65.62
C LYS A 3 -76.98 62.11 -65.07
N ALA A 4 -76.79 63.41 -64.90
CA ALA A 4 -75.52 63.99 -64.43
C ALA A 4 -75.24 63.69 -62.93
N VAL A 5 -76.28 63.47 -62.12
CA VAL A 5 -76.13 63.10 -60.69
C VAL A 5 -75.80 61.61 -60.52
N GLN A 6 -76.15 60.78 -61.50
CA GLN A 6 -75.88 59.34 -61.48
C GLN A 6 -74.46 59.05 -61.95
N GLU A 7 -73.99 59.69 -63.04
CA GLU A 7 -72.58 59.63 -63.47
C GLU A 7 -71.61 60.13 -62.40
N THR A 8 -71.95 61.21 -61.70
CA THR A 8 -71.09 61.74 -60.62
C THR A 8 -71.04 60.81 -59.40
N LYS A 9 -72.14 60.10 -59.08
CA LYS A 9 -72.15 59.05 -58.06
C LYS A 9 -71.35 57.81 -58.48
N ASP A 10 -71.44 57.40 -59.74
CA ASP A 10 -70.71 56.24 -60.26
C ASP A 10 -69.20 56.51 -60.31
N LEU A 11 -68.77 57.70 -60.75
CA LEU A 11 -67.37 58.13 -60.69
C LEU A 11 -66.85 58.24 -59.25
N SER A 12 -67.63 58.81 -58.33
CA SER A 12 -67.27 58.90 -56.91
C SER A 12 -67.11 57.51 -56.28
N THR A 13 -68.00 56.58 -56.60
CA THR A 13 -67.95 55.20 -56.10
C THR A 13 -66.75 54.45 -56.67
N PHE A 14 -66.44 54.64 -57.96
CA PHE A 14 -65.28 54.02 -58.60
C PHE A 14 -63.95 54.55 -58.05
N LEU A 15 -63.83 55.86 -57.85
CA LEU A 15 -62.66 56.49 -57.24
C LEU A 15 -62.46 56.02 -55.78
N SER A 16 -63.55 55.88 -55.01
CA SER A 16 -63.52 55.33 -53.65
C SER A 16 -63.09 53.87 -53.64
N ALA A 17 -63.68 53.03 -54.50
CA ALA A 17 -63.39 51.60 -54.59
C ALA A 17 -61.92 51.35 -54.97
N ASN A 18 -61.39 52.14 -55.91
CA ASN A 18 -60.00 52.04 -56.35
C ASN A 18 -59.02 52.53 -55.26
N SER A 19 -59.40 53.57 -54.50
CA SER A 19 -58.63 54.02 -53.32
C SER A 19 -58.59 52.95 -52.23
N THR A 20 -59.71 52.30 -51.93
CA THR A 20 -59.77 51.20 -50.96
C THR A 20 -58.97 49.98 -51.39
N ALA A 21 -59.03 49.57 -52.67
CA ALA A 21 -58.24 48.45 -53.17
C ALA A 21 -56.73 48.73 -53.04
N ARG A 22 -56.30 49.96 -53.32
CA ARG A 22 -54.91 50.37 -53.19
C ARG A 22 -54.42 50.36 -51.74
N LEU A 23 -55.26 50.80 -50.80
CA LEU A 23 -54.96 50.76 -49.37
C LEU A 23 -54.87 49.32 -48.84
N VAL A 24 -55.75 48.43 -49.31
CA VAL A 24 -55.74 47.00 -48.93
C VAL A 24 -54.46 46.31 -49.43
N SER A 25 -54.09 46.47 -50.71
CA SER A 25 -52.84 45.93 -51.24
C SER A 25 -51.61 46.46 -50.50
N GLN A 26 -51.61 47.76 -50.16
CA GLN A 26 -50.51 48.38 -49.43
C GLN A 26 -50.46 47.91 -47.96
N SER A 27 -51.60 47.63 -47.33
CA SER A 27 -51.64 47.03 -45.99
C SER A 27 -51.17 45.58 -46.01
N ASP A 28 -51.54 44.78 -47.02
CA ASP A 28 -51.12 43.37 -47.12
C ASP A 28 -49.60 43.25 -47.36
N GLU A 29 -49.04 44.13 -48.19
CA GLU A 29 -47.60 44.18 -48.43
C GLU A 29 -46.82 44.64 -47.19
N ARG A 30 -47.37 45.60 -46.43
CA ARG A 30 -46.81 46.01 -45.14
C ARG A 30 -46.92 44.92 -44.08
N LEU A 31 -48.03 44.19 -44.01
CA LEU A 31 -48.19 43.05 -43.10
C LEU A 31 -47.20 41.93 -43.43
N SER A 32 -47.04 41.60 -44.72
CA SER A 32 -46.08 40.58 -45.19
C SER A 32 -44.62 40.97 -44.87
N THR A 33 -44.24 42.23 -45.11
CA THR A 33 -42.88 42.71 -44.81
C THR A 33 -42.60 42.81 -43.31
N THR A 34 -43.61 43.17 -42.50
CA THR A 34 -43.48 43.21 -41.04
C THR A 34 -43.33 41.79 -40.47
N ALA A 35 -44.15 40.84 -40.92
CA ALA A 35 -44.05 39.45 -40.50
C ALA A 35 -42.70 38.82 -40.86
N ALA A 36 -42.17 39.08 -42.06
CA ALA A 36 -40.85 38.61 -42.47
C ALA A 36 -39.72 39.20 -41.60
N ALA A 37 -39.83 40.47 -41.22
CA ALA A 37 -38.88 41.12 -40.31
C ALA A 37 -38.91 40.50 -38.90
N ASP A 38 -40.09 40.19 -38.37
CA ASP A 38 -40.26 39.55 -37.07
C ASP A 38 -39.69 38.12 -37.06
N PHE A 39 -39.90 37.33 -38.12
CA PHE A 39 -39.27 36.01 -38.25
C PHE A 39 -37.75 36.10 -38.32
N GLN A 40 -37.21 37.07 -39.07
CA GLN A 40 -35.77 37.26 -39.14
C GLN A 40 -35.19 37.70 -37.79
N ALA A 41 -35.91 38.53 -37.03
CA ALA A 41 -35.53 38.91 -35.67
C ALA A 41 -35.53 37.71 -34.72
N ALA A 42 -36.53 36.83 -34.79
CA ALA A 42 -36.59 35.60 -34.00
C ALA A 42 -35.44 34.63 -34.34
N ILE A 43 -35.12 34.46 -35.63
CA ILE A 43 -33.98 33.64 -36.08
C ILE A 43 -32.67 34.20 -35.53
N ASN A 44 -32.47 35.51 -35.64
CA ASN A 44 -31.26 36.15 -35.14
C ASN A 44 -31.12 36.00 -33.63
N LYS A 45 -32.24 36.15 -32.89
CA LYS A 45 -32.28 35.94 -31.44
C LYS A 45 -31.92 34.51 -31.04
N LEU A 46 -32.53 33.50 -31.68
CA LEU A 46 -32.17 32.10 -31.41
C LEU A 46 -30.71 31.80 -31.75
N ARG A 47 -30.18 32.43 -32.80
CA ARG A 47 -28.77 32.25 -33.18
C ARG A 47 -27.82 32.83 -32.13
N THR A 48 -28.13 34.00 -31.58
CA THR A 48 -27.32 34.61 -30.51
C THR A 48 -27.39 33.78 -29.24
N GLU A 49 -28.58 33.33 -28.82
CA GLU A 49 -28.76 32.48 -27.63
C GLU A 49 -28.01 31.15 -27.76
N ASN A 50 -28.06 30.51 -28.93
CA ASN A 50 -27.31 29.27 -29.18
C ASN A 50 -25.79 29.50 -29.19
N LEU A 51 -25.32 30.63 -29.73
CA LEU A 51 -23.89 30.99 -29.71
C LEU A 51 -23.39 31.22 -28.29
N GLU A 52 -24.17 31.90 -27.46
CA GLU A 52 -23.87 32.11 -26.04
C GLU A 52 -23.85 30.78 -25.28
N SER A 53 -24.86 29.94 -25.47
CA SER A 53 -24.91 28.61 -24.82
C SER A 53 -23.74 27.71 -25.23
N LEU A 54 -23.33 27.73 -26.50
CA LEU A 54 -22.14 26.98 -26.95
C LEU A 54 -20.84 27.53 -26.35
N ALA A 55 -20.72 28.85 -26.21
CA ALA A 55 -19.55 29.47 -25.59
C ALA A 55 -19.46 29.13 -24.10
N ASP A 56 -20.60 29.13 -23.39
CA ASP A 56 -20.67 28.73 -21.98
C ASP A 56 -20.31 27.25 -21.80
N PHE A 57 -20.86 26.37 -22.65
CA PHE A 57 -20.53 24.95 -22.62
C PHE A 57 -19.03 24.70 -22.90
N GLN A 58 -18.45 25.39 -23.88
CA GLN A 58 -17.02 25.29 -24.17
C GLN A 58 -16.17 25.73 -22.97
N LYS A 59 -16.58 26.79 -22.28
CA LYS A 59 -15.89 27.28 -21.08
C LYS A 59 -15.97 26.28 -19.93
N GLU A 60 -17.15 25.68 -19.71
CA GLU A 60 -17.35 24.65 -18.68
C GLU A 60 -16.52 23.40 -18.98
N CYS A 61 -16.54 22.91 -20.22
CA CYS A 61 -15.68 21.80 -20.65
C CYS A 61 -14.20 22.11 -20.46
N GLY A 62 -13.75 23.32 -20.84
CA GLY A 62 -12.37 23.77 -20.63
C GLY A 62 -11.97 23.75 -19.17
N ALA A 63 -12.84 24.26 -18.28
CA ALA A 63 -12.62 24.25 -16.84
C ALA A 63 -12.55 22.81 -16.28
N ALA A 64 -13.45 21.92 -16.72
CA ALA A 64 -13.45 20.52 -16.30
C ALA A 64 -12.18 19.77 -16.77
N ILE A 65 -11.74 20.01 -18.00
CA ILE A 65 -10.49 19.43 -18.53
C ILE A 65 -9.29 19.91 -17.73
N SER A 66 -9.20 21.22 -17.44
CA SER A 66 -8.12 21.76 -16.62
C SER A 66 -8.12 21.19 -15.20
N ALA A 67 -9.30 20.99 -14.60
CA ALA A 67 -9.41 20.35 -13.29
C ALA A 67 -8.94 18.89 -13.33
N LEU A 68 -9.31 18.13 -14.37
CA LEU A 68 -8.84 16.75 -14.54
C LEU A 68 -7.33 16.67 -14.76
N GLN A 69 -6.76 17.59 -15.55
CA GLN A 69 -5.30 17.68 -15.74
C GLN A 69 -4.58 17.89 -14.41
N GLN A 70 -5.08 18.79 -13.55
CA GLN A 70 -4.51 19.00 -12.22
C GLN A 70 -4.59 17.75 -11.34
N VAL A 71 -5.71 17.01 -11.38
CA VAL A 71 -5.85 15.76 -10.62
C VAL A 71 -4.87 14.71 -11.13
N VAL A 72 -4.71 14.58 -12.45
CA VAL A 72 -3.75 13.65 -13.06
C VAL A 72 -2.32 14.01 -12.65
N ASP A 73 -1.94 15.28 -12.66
CA ASP A 73 -0.61 15.74 -12.24
C ASP A 73 -0.35 15.44 -10.76
N VAL A 74 -1.33 15.66 -9.89
CA VAL A 74 -1.24 15.36 -8.45
C VAL A 74 -1.12 13.85 -8.23
N LEU A 75 -1.90 13.05 -8.94
CA LEU A 75 -1.82 11.59 -8.85
C LEU A 75 -0.48 11.07 -9.38
N GLY A 76 0.03 11.63 -10.48
CA GLY A 76 1.34 11.29 -11.02
C GLY A 76 2.46 11.51 -10.01
N LYS A 77 2.46 12.65 -9.32
CA LYS A 77 3.42 12.93 -8.24
C LYS A 77 3.29 11.95 -7.08
N LYS A 78 2.06 11.68 -6.63
CA LYS A 78 1.84 10.72 -5.53
C LYS A 78 2.30 9.30 -5.88
N ILE A 79 2.10 8.87 -7.14
CA ILE A 79 2.58 7.57 -7.61
C ILE A 79 4.10 7.54 -7.57
N GLN A 80 4.76 8.58 -8.09
CA GLN A 80 6.21 8.70 -8.05
C GLN A 80 6.74 8.63 -6.60
N ASP A 81 6.17 9.41 -5.68
CA ASP A 81 6.58 9.41 -4.26
C ASP A 81 6.44 8.01 -3.62
N VAL A 82 5.37 7.29 -3.96
CA VAL A 82 5.13 5.92 -3.46
C VAL A 82 6.12 4.93 -4.07
N GLU A 83 6.43 5.04 -5.37
CA GLU A 83 7.40 4.18 -6.05
C GLU A 83 8.82 4.37 -5.47
N GLU A 84 9.22 5.61 -5.21
CA GLU A 84 10.49 5.94 -4.56
C GLU A 84 10.54 5.38 -3.14
N SER A 85 9.51 5.64 -2.33
CA SER A 85 9.43 5.10 -0.96
C SER A 85 9.41 3.57 -0.91
N LEU A 86 8.76 2.91 -1.88
CA LEU A 86 8.72 1.46 -1.96
C LEU A 86 10.08 0.89 -2.35
N THR A 87 10.79 1.55 -3.26
CA THR A 87 12.15 1.17 -3.66
C THR A 87 13.11 1.23 -2.48
N ASP A 88 13.04 2.31 -1.69
CA ASP A 88 13.85 2.47 -0.48
C ASP A 88 13.53 1.40 0.56
N ALA A 89 12.25 1.10 0.79
CA ALA A 89 11.83 0.05 1.71
C ALA A 89 12.33 -1.34 1.28
N CYS A 90 12.26 -1.66 -0.02
CA CYS A 90 12.79 -2.90 -0.58
C CYS A 90 14.31 -3.03 -0.40
N ASN A 91 15.05 -1.94 -0.59
CA ASN A 91 16.49 -1.89 -0.37
C ASN A 91 16.85 -2.13 1.11
N GLN A 92 16.13 -1.47 2.02
CA GLN A 92 16.31 -1.66 3.47
C GLN A 92 15.99 -3.09 3.90
N LEU A 93 14.89 -3.66 3.41
CA LEU A 93 14.49 -5.03 3.73
C LEU A 93 15.52 -6.04 3.20
N SER A 94 16.06 -5.82 2.01
CA SER A 94 17.13 -6.65 1.45
C SER A 94 18.39 -6.59 2.32
N GLY A 95 18.86 -5.40 2.70
CA GLY A 95 20.02 -5.25 3.58
C GLY A 95 19.81 -5.82 4.98
N LEU A 96 18.58 -5.74 5.51
CA LEU A 96 18.22 -6.38 6.77
C LEU A 96 18.25 -7.91 6.64
N GLY A 97 17.74 -8.46 5.54
CA GLY A 97 17.77 -9.90 5.25
C GLY A 97 19.21 -10.46 5.18
N GLU A 98 20.12 -9.72 4.55
CA GLU A 98 21.55 -10.07 4.53
C GLU A 98 22.16 -10.03 5.93
N THR A 99 21.83 -9.00 6.72
CA THR A 99 22.33 -8.85 8.10
C THR A 99 21.85 -9.98 9.01
N VAL A 100 20.57 -10.32 8.94
CA VAL A 100 19.99 -11.45 9.69
C VAL A 100 20.66 -12.75 9.30
N THR A 101 20.84 -13.00 8.01
CA THR A 101 21.52 -14.21 7.51
C THR A 101 22.95 -14.29 8.03
N ARG A 102 23.69 -13.18 8.00
CA ARG A 102 25.07 -13.10 8.52
C ARG A 102 25.11 -13.37 10.03
N LEU A 103 24.26 -12.69 10.81
CA LEU A 103 24.20 -12.86 12.26
C LEU A 103 23.78 -14.28 12.66
N SER A 104 22.87 -14.91 11.92
CA SER A 104 22.47 -16.30 12.16
C SER A 104 23.66 -17.25 11.99
N LYS A 105 24.43 -17.09 10.91
CA LYS A 105 25.64 -17.90 10.66
C LYS A 105 26.70 -17.69 11.74
N GLU A 106 26.94 -16.44 12.13
CA GLU A 106 27.90 -16.10 13.19
C GLU A 106 27.46 -16.71 14.53
N ASN A 107 26.18 -16.63 14.88
CA ASN A 107 25.64 -17.21 16.11
C ASN A 107 25.76 -18.74 16.12
N GLU A 108 25.45 -19.41 15.01
CA GLU A 108 25.67 -20.86 14.88
C GLU A 108 27.14 -21.25 15.03
N ALA A 109 28.06 -20.49 14.42
CA ALA A 109 29.49 -20.73 14.55
C ALA A 109 29.95 -20.57 16.01
N MET A 110 29.50 -19.52 16.69
CA MET A 110 29.81 -19.28 18.11
C MET A 110 29.24 -20.38 19.01
N LYS A 111 28.01 -20.86 18.76
CA LYS A 111 27.43 -21.99 19.49
C LYS A 111 28.27 -23.26 19.34
N LYS A 112 28.72 -23.56 18.12
CA LYS A 112 29.61 -24.72 17.86
C LYS A 112 30.95 -24.59 18.58
N GLN A 113 31.54 -23.40 18.58
CA GLN A 113 32.79 -23.15 19.31
C GLN A 113 32.60 -23.30 20.83
N LEU A 114 31.49 -22.78 21.37
CA LEU A 114 31.17 -22.91 22.79
C LEU A 114 30.97 -24.37 23.21
N ASP A 115 30.22 -25.15 22.41
CA ASP A 115 30.04 -26.58 22.66
C ASP A 115 31.38 -27.33 22.62
N TYR A 116 32.19 -27.06 21.60
CA TYR A 116 33.54 -27.63 21.50
C TYR A 116 34.39 -27.30 22.73
N LEU A 117 34.46 -26.04 23.15
CA LEU A 117 35.25 -25.62 24.31
C LEU A 117 34.72 -26.22 25.61
N SER A 118 33.40 -26.26 25.80
CA SER A 118 32.77 -26.90 26.96
C SER A 118 33.15 -28.38 27.05
N ASN A 119 33.06 -29.10 25.93
CA ASN A 119 33.44 -30.51 25.85
C ASN A 119 34.95 -30.69 26.06
N TYR A 120 35.77 -29.81 25.50
CA TYR A 120 37.22 -29.84 25.67
C TYR A 120 37.64 -29.64 27.12
N THR A 121 37.07 -28.66 27.82
CA THR A 121 37.37 -28.39 29.23
C THR A 121 36.89 -29.51 30.15
N ARG A 122 35.86 -30.26 29.74
CA ARG A 122 35.30 -31.37 30.53
C ARG A 122 35.78 -32.75 30.08
N ARG A 123 36.64 -32.84 29.06
CA ARG A 123 37.03 -34.12 28.42
C ARG A 123 37.69 -35.12 29.39
N GLU A 124 38.38 -34.60 30.40
CA GLU A 124 39.08 -35.38 31.43
C GLU A 124 38.23 -35.53 32.71
N ASN A 125 37.06 -34.91 32.76
CA ASN A 125 36.15 -35.02 33.90
C ASN A 125 35.31 -36.29 33.78
N ILE A 126 35.25 -37.06 34.85
CA ILE A 126 34.35 -38.21 34.99
C ILE A 126 33.25 -37.90 36.00
N CYS A 127 32.02 -38.35 35.72
CA CYS A 127 30.88 -38.24 36.63
C CYS A 127 30.51 -39.62 37.15
N ILE A 128 30.57 -39.82 38.46
CA ILE A 128 30.22 -41.08 39.13
C ILE A 128 28.84 -40.91 39.77
N ILE A 129 27.89 -41.74 39.38
CA ILE A 129 26.49 -41.69 39.83
C ILE A 129 26.25 -42.86 40.80
N GLY A 130 25.37 -42.67 41.79
CA GLY A 130 24.97 -43.73 42.72
C GLY A 130 25.86 -43.86 43.97
N VAL A 131 26.80 -42.93 44.18
CA VAL A 131 27.60 -42.88 45.41
C VAL A 131 26.76 -42.28 46.56
N PRO A 132 26.53 -43.00 47.67
CA PRO A 132 25.80 -42.47 48.82
C PRO A 132 26.44 -41.18 49.35
N GLU A 133 25.62 -40.29 49.90
CA GLU A 133 26.09 -39.04 50.49
C GLU A 133 27.01 -39.32 51.69
N SER A 134 28.04 -38.49 51.86
CA SER A 134 29.08 -38.63 52.91
C SER A 134 29.95 -39.90 52.87
N ALA A 135 29.75 -40.81 51.92
CA ALA A 135 30.62 -41.99 51.75
C ALA A 135 32.08 -41.65 51.44
N GLU A 136 32.31 -40.46 50.89
CA GLU A 136 33.63 -39.96 50.47
C GLU A 136 34.51 -39.51 51.64
N MET A 137 33.92 -39.32 52.84
CA MET A 137 34.63 -38.83 54.02
C MET A 137 35.36 -37.48 53.70
N PRO A 138 36.33 -36.95 54.47
CA PRO A 138 36.83 -35.59 54.24
C PRO A 138 37.70 -35.44 52.98
N GLU A 139 38.04 -36.54 52.29
CA GLU A 139 38.96 -36.54 51.15
C GLU A 139 38.36 -37.22 49.90
N PRO A 140 37.51 -36.51 49.13
CA PRO A 140 36.84 -37.06 47.95
C PRO A 140 37.79 -37.59 46.86
N ALA A 141 38.97 -36.98 46.70
CA ALA A 141 39.94 -37.42 45.70
C ALA A 141 40.51 -38.81 46.04
N ASN A 142 40.81 -39.06 47.31
CA ASN A 142 41.31 -40.36 47.77
C ASN A 142 40.22 -41.43 47.67
N PHE A 143 38.97 -41.08 47.98
CA PHE A 143 37.83 -41.96 47.78
C PHE A 143 37.69 -42.40 46.31
N VAL A 144 37.70 -41.46 45.36
CA VAL A 144 37.57 -41.78 43.93
C VAL A 144 38.74 -42.63 43.41
N SER A 145 39.97 -42.36 43.90
CA SER A 145 41.15 -43.16 43.55
C SER A 145 41.01 -44.62 44.01
N SER A 146 40.54 -44.82 45.25
CA SER A 146 40.28 -46.15 45.82
C SER A 146 39.14 -46.86 45.08
N LEU A 147 38.03 -46.17 44.84
CA LEU A 147 36.87 -46.72 44.13
C LEU A 147 37.23 -47.20 42.72
N ARG A 148 38.08 -46.44 42.01
CA ARG A 148 38.58 -46.84 40.69
C ARG A 148 39.44 -48.10 40.76
N ARG A 149 40.32 -48.22 41.76
CA ARG A 149 41.17 -49.41 41.95
C ARG A 149 40.35 -50.64 42.30
N GLU A 150 39.33 -50.49 43.14
CA GLU A 150 38.43 -51.58 43.53
C GLU A 150 37.58 -52.05 42.35
N GLY A 151 36.98 -51.12 41.60
CA GLY A 151 36.06 -51.44 40.51
C GLY A 151 36.73 -52.09 39.30
N PHE A 152 37.93 -51.64 38.92
CA PHE A 152 38.65 -52.16 37.74
C PHE A 152 39.75 -53.17 38.08
N GLY A 153 40.17 -53.27 39.35
CA GLY A 153 41.24 -54.13 39.81
C GLY A 153 42.62 -53.45 39.90
N PRO A 154 43.56 -54.01 40.69
CA PRO A 154 44.83 -53.38 41.03
C PRO A 154 45.79 -53.20 39.84
N ASN A 155 45.64 -53.99 38.78
CA ASN A 155 46.51 -53.97 37.59
C ASN A 155 45.84 -53.33 36.36
N ALA A 156 44.69 -52.67 36.54
CA ALA A 156 43.91 -52.13 35.41
C ALA A 156 44.52 -50.90 34.75
N PHE A 157 45.46 -50.22 35.43
CA PHE A 157 46.07 -48.98 34.95
C PHE A 157 47.59 -49.05 35.11
N GLU A 158 48.32 -48.71 34.05
CA GLU A 158 49.80 -48.73 34.01
C GLU A 158 50.43 -47.70 34.97
N MET A 159 49.72 -46.61 35.26
CA MET A 159 50.14 -45.57 36.19
C MET A 159 49.03 -45.25 37.20
N PRO A 160 49.38 -44.83 38.44
CA PRO A 160 48.40 -44.33 39.39
C PRO A 160 47.63 -43.14 38.82
N SER A 161 46.31 -43.11 39.01
CA SER A 161 45.50 -41.93 38.67
C SER A 161 46.00 -40.71 39.43
N ILE A 162 46.32 -39.64 38.72
CA ILE A 162 46.42 -38.31 39.32
C ILE A 162 45.02 -37.70 39.23
N ILE A 163 44.39 -37.46 40.37
CA ILE A 163 43.09 -36.80 40.46
C ILE A 163 43.36 -35.35 40.87
N ASP A 164 43.14 -34.42 39.94
CA ASP A 164 43.36 -32.99 40.17
C ASP A 164 42.31 -32.41 41.15
N ARG A 165 41.03 -32.74 40.92
CA ARG A 165 39.93 -32.31 41.78
C ARG A 165 38.79 -33.32 41.79
N ALA A 166 38.24 -33.58 42.98
CA ALA A 166 37.01 -34.34 43.16
C ALA A 166 36.05 -33.54 44.04
N HIS A 167 34.78 -33.47 43.61
CA HIS A 167 33.73 -32.77 44.34
C HIS A 167 32.36 -33.29 43.92
N ARG A 168 31.36 -33.11 44.80
CA ARG A 168 29.95 -33.28 44.43
C ARG A 168 29.49 -32.12 43.57
N THR A 169 28.73 -32.41 42.52
CA THR A 169 28.06 -31.36 41.74
C THR A 169 26.90 -30.79 42.57
N ALA A 170 26.81 -29.46 42.66
CA ALA A 170 25.76 -28.76 43.44
C ALA A 170 24.40 -28.72 42.72
N VAL A 171 23.93 -29.86 42.20
CA VAL A 171 22.63 -29.94 41.50
C VAL A 171 21.56 -30.46 42.46
N PRO A 172 20.41 -29.79 42.60
CA PRO A 172 19.23 -30.35 43.25
C PRO A 172 18.81 -31.66 42.57
N ARG A 173 18.35 -32.65 43.35
CA ARG A 173 18.01 -34.02 42.89
C ARG A 173 17.00 -34.13 41.73
N ASP A 174 16.32 -33.05 41.34
CA ASP A 174 15.16 -33.12 40.45
C ASP A 174 15.41 -32.69 38.98
N TYR A 175 16.65 -32.33 38.60
CA TYR A 175 16.95 -32.07 37.18
C TYR A 175 17.30 -33.36 36.43
N LEU A 176 16.37 -34.32 36.45
CA LEU A 176 16.24 -35.34 35.42
C LEU A 176 15.93 -34.61 34.10
N ARG A 177 16.99 -34.28 33.37
CA ARG A 177 17.08 -34.27 31.90
C ARG A 177 15.72 -34.08 31.19
N MET A 178 15.22 -32.84 31.18
CA MET A 178 14.36 -32.41 30.06
C MET A 178 15.25 -32.44 28.82
N GLU A 179 15.15 -33.51 28.04
CA GLU A 179 15.50 -33.42 26.62
C GLU A 179 14.63 -32.32 26.04
N ILE A 180 15.23 -31.15 25.82
CA ILE A 180 14.66 -30.14 24.96
C ILE A 180 14.75 -30.73 23.56
N ASN A 181 13.70 -31.44 23.15
CA ASN A 181 13.42 -31.58 21.73
C ASN A 181 13.34 -30.16 21.16
N PRO A 182 14.09 -29.83 20.11
CA PRO A 182 13.80 -28.59 19.39
C PRO A 182 12.36 -28.70 18.86
N PRO A 183 11.53 -27.66 18.99
CA PRO A 183 10.30 -27.64 18.23
C PRO A 183 10.69 -27.63 16.75
N ASP A 184 10.19 -28.61 16.00
CA ASP A 184 10.10 -28.57 14.55
C ASP A 184 9.46 -27.23 14.15
N PHE A 185 10.22 -26.34 13.51
CA PHE A 185 9.78 -25.37 12.50
C PHE A 185 10.99 -24.83 11.73
#